data_AF-A0A7V8CDD8-F1
#
_entry.id   AF-A0A7V8CDD8-F1
#
_cell.length_a   1.000
_cell.length_b   1.000
_cell.length_c   1.000
_cell.angle_alpha   90.00
_cell.angle_beta   90.00
_cell.angle_gamma   90.00
#
_symmetry.space_group_name_H-M   'P 1'
#
loop_
_entity.id
_entity.type
_entity.pdbx_description
1 polymer ?
#
loop_
_entity_poly.entity_id
_entity_poly.type
_entity_poly.pdbx_seq_one_letter_code
_entity_poly.pdbx_strand_id
1 'polypeptide(L)'
;MKKPSPPFRISLPAAAMALSMLAIGAGAGYAIGARARAIDWSATGAFLQGLAALLAAAVAAWGVNRWQQELRFKRNSELAEKVMVCTEALRDAMGRARSAPDEYEMFEGAGEPLVLSEASYRVRSALLEHKDYAAELRTHVHRVGVLFGAPYRSSLENVLHLYECLRRALSTATAKTTKLSLSRYDPDLVANELKLLAPTLFEPIDPFQEDDFGDEVVQAFDQLRLHFRNDL
;
A
#
# COMPACT_ATOMS: atom_id res chain seq x y z
N MET A 1 23.23 -7.98 -0.26
CA MET A 1 23.00 -6.62 -0.80
C MET A 1 23.30 -5.60 0.30
N LYS A 2 24.26 -4.69 0.10
CA LYS A 2 24.58 -3.62 1.06
C LYS A 2 23.42 -2.61 1.06
N LYS A 3 22.81 -2.36 2.23
CA LYS A 3 21.85 -1.25 2.42
C LYS A 3 22.52 0.06 1.98
N PRO A 4 21.88 0.90 1.16
CA PRO A 4 22.40 2.24 0.90
C PRO A 4 22.48 2.97 2.26
N SER A 5 23.65 3.57 2.52
CA SER A 5 23.83 4.42 3.68
C SER A 5 22.78 5.54 3.65
N PRO A 6 22.13 5.85 4.79
CA PRO A 6 21.19 6.96 4.83
C PRO A 6 21.94 8.25 4.40
N PRO A 7 21.27 9.16 3.67
CA PRO A 7 21.85 10.44 3.32
C PRO A 7 22.33 11.13 4.60
N PHE A 8 23.52 11.73 4.55
CA PHE A 8 24.19 12.40 5.66
C PHE A 8 23.20 13.38 6.33
N ARG A 9 22.60 12.96 7.44
CA ARG A 9 21.70 13.81 8.22
C ARG A 9 22.58 14.63 9.15
N ILE A 10 22.94 15.84 8.73
CA ILE A 10 23.41 16.82 9.70
C ILE A 10 22.21 17.06 10.62
N SER A 11 22.30 16.58 11.85
CA SER A 11 21.26 16.82 12.83
C SER A 11 21.14 18.33 13.03
N LEU A 12 19.92 18.85 13.06
CA LEU A 12 19.64 20.26 13.38
C LEU A 12 20.49 20.77 14.57
N PRO A 13 20.70 19.99 15.67
CA PRO A 13 21.60 20.40 16.75
C PRO A 13 23.08 20.50 16.35
N ALA A 14 23.59 19.66 15.46
CA ALA A 14 24.97 19.75 14.99
C ALA A 14 25.20 21.00 14.10
N ALA A 15 24.24 21.32 13.22
CA ALA A 15 24.28 22.54 12.43
C ALA A 15 24.15 23.79 13.31
N ALA A 16 23.25 23.76 14.30
CA ALA A 16 23.09 24.85 15.27
C ALA A 16 24.34 25.03 16.16
N MET A 17 24.98 23.95 16.60
CA MET A 17 26.27 23.99 17.29
C MET A 17 27.38 24.60 16.43
N ALA A 18 27.49 24.19 15.17
CA ALA A 18 28.49 24.75 14.26
C ALA A 18 28.29 26.25 14.04
N LEU A 19 27.05 26.69 13.79
CA LEU A 19 26.71 28.11 13.63
C LEU A 19 26.96 28.93 14.90
N SER A 20 26.61 28.39 16.07
CA SER A 20 26.88 29.05 17.36
C SER A 20 28.36 29.14 17.67
N MET A 21 29.16 28.10 17.39
CA MET A 21 30.62 28.17 17.53
C MET A 21 31.24 29.20 16.58
N LEU A 22 30.74 29.32 15.36
CA LEU A 22 31.19 30.30 14.38
C LEU A 22 30.82 31.73 14.79
N ALA A 23 29.60 31.93 15.32
CA ALA A 23 29.15 33.21 15.85
C ALA A 23 29.92 33.62 17.12
N ILE A 24 30.22 32.67 18.03
CA ILE A 24 31.02 32.91 19.24
C ILE A 24 32.47 33.23 18.87
N GLY A 25 33.08 32.49 17.94
CA GLY A 25 34.45 32.74 17.48
C GLY A 25 34.60 34.10 16.79
N ALA A 26 33.66 34.46 15.92
CA ALA A 26 33.63 35.77 15.26
C ALA A 26 33.36 36.92 16.24
N GLY A 27 32.43 36.71 17.20
CA GLY A 27 32.13 37.69 18.25
C GLY A 27 33.28 37.91 19.23
N ALA A 28 34.00 36.86 19.61
CA ALA A 28 35.19 36.96 20.47
C ALA A 28 36.33 37.71 19.78
N GLY A 29 36.60 37.43 18.50
CA GLY A 29 37.59 38.16 17.72
C GLY A 29 37.26 39.66 17.57
N TYR A 30 35.98 39.98 17.34
CA TYR A 30 35.51 41.36 17.26
C TYR A 30 35.62 42.11 18.60
N ALA A 31 35.22 41.47 19.71
CA ALA A 31 35.29 42.07 21.04
C ALA A 31 36.73 42.33 21.52
N ILE A 32 37.67 41.45 21.19
CA ILE A 32 39.09 41.61 21.51
C ILE A 32 39.70 42.77 20.69
N GLY A 33 39.37 42.88 19.40
CA GLY A 33 39.82 43.99 18.55
C GLY A 33 39.23 45.36 18.94
N ALA A 34 37.94 45.40 19.30
CA ALA A 34 37.23 46.62 19.68
C ALA A 34 37.67 47.19 21.05
N ARG A 35 38.18 46.34 21.97
CA ARG A 35 38.76 46.81 23.24
C ARG A 35 40.11 47.52 23.08
N ALA A 36 40.79 47.34 21.94
CA ALA A 36 42.15 47.83 21.74
C ALA A 36 42.25 49.15 20.94
N ARG A 37 41.19 49.60 20.23
CA ARG A 37 41.13 50.85 19.44
C ARG A 37 39.72 51.43 19.38
N ALA A 38 39.60 52.73 19.07
CA ALA A 38 38.31 53.40 18.85
C ALA A 38 37.40 52.59 17.90
N ILE A 39 36.11 52.49 18.25
CA ILE A 39 35.13 51.63 17.57
C ILE A 39 35.05 52.00 16.08
N ASP A 40 35.47 51.08 15.22
CA ASP A 40 35.30 51.22 13.77
C ASP A 40 33.90 50.76 13.37
N TRP A 41 33.03 51.74 13.13
CA TRP A 41 31.63 51.55 12.74
C TRP A 41 31.47 50.77 11.43
N SER A 42 32.45 50.85 10.52
CA SER A 42 32.41 50.10 9.27
C SER A 42 32.58 48.60 9.50
N ALA A 43 33.49 48.24 10.41
CA ALA A 43 33.72 46.87 10.82
C ALA A 43 32.53 46.32 11.63
N THR A 44 31.88 47.13 12.47
CA THR A 44 30.65 46.73 13.18
C THR A 44 29.51 46.43 12.21
N GLY A 45 29.33 47.27 11.19
CA GLY A 45 28.30 47.10 10.17
C GLY A 45 28.48 45.81 9.37
N ALA A 46 29.72 45.52 8.93
CA ALA A 46 30.04 44.29 8.20
C ALA A 46 29.81 43.03 9.06
N PHE A 47 30.15 43.09 10.35
CA PHE A 47 29.92 41.99 11.30
C PHE A 47 28.41 41.69 11.47
N LEU A 48 27.59 42.74 11.66
CA LEU A 48 26.13 42.59 11.78
C LEU A 48 25.49 42.03 10.50
N GLN A 49 25.94 42.48 9.33
CA GLN A 49 25.47 41.94 8.04
C GLN A 49 25.85 40.47 7.87
N GLY A 50 27.06 40.07 8.28
CA GLY A 50 27.49 38.66 8.27
C GLY A 50 26.63 37.79 9.18
N LEU A 51 26.31 38.28 10.39
CA LEU A 51 25.39 37.61 11.32
C LEU A 51 23.97 37.49 10.76
N ALA A 52 23.45 38.55 10.14
CA ALA A 52 22.15 38.53 9.50
C ALA A 52 22.10 37.54 8.33
N ALA A 53 23.16 37.46 7.51
CA ALA A 53 23.27 36.49 6.42
C ALA A 53 23.31 35.05 6.93
N LEU A 54 24.02 34.79 8.04
CA LEU A 54 24.05 33.46 8.67
C LEU A 54 22.69 33.05 9.22
N LEU A 55 21.97 33.97 9.88
CA LEU A 55 20.60 33.71 10.36
C LEU A 55 19.64 33.46 9.18
N ALA A 56 19.72 34.25 8.12
CA ALA A 56 18.92 34.05 6.92
C ALA A 56 19.18 32.69 6.27
N ALA A 57 20.45 32.26 6.18
CA ALA A 57 20.82 30.95 5.66
C ALA A 57 20.28 29.80 6.54
N ALA A 58 20.33 29.94 7.87
CA ALA A 58 19.80 28.95 8.81
C ALA A 58 18.27 28.81 8.69
N VAL A 59 17.55 29.93 8.59
CA VAL A 59 16.09 29.94 8.39
C VAL A 59 15.71 29.33 7.04
N ALA A 60 16.45 29.65 5.97
CA ALA A 60 16.23 29.05 4.66
C ALA A 60 16.48 27.53 4.69
N ALA A 61 17.57 27.06 5.31
CA ALA A 61 17.85 25.64 5.46
C ALA A 61 16.77 24.91 6.27
N TRP A 62 16.26 25.53 7.33
CA TRP A 62 15.14 24.99 8.11
C TRP A 62 13.86 24.92 7.28
N GLY A 63 13.53 25.97 6.54
CA GLY A 63 12.36 26.02 5.65
C GLY A 63 12.39 24.94 4.57
N VAL A 64 13.56 24.73 3.93
CA VAL A 64 13.75 23.67 2.94
C VAL A 64 13.58 22.28 3.56
N ASN A 65 14.13 22.04 4.74
CA ASN A 65 13.97 20.76 5.44
C ASN A 65 12.52 20.49 5.82
N ARG A 66 11.80 21.50 6.31
CA ARG A 66 10.37 21.37 6.64
C ARG A 66 9.53 21.10 5.40
N TRP A 67 9.78 21.82 4.31
CA TRP A 67 9.11 21.58 3.03
C TRP A 67 9.36 20.17 2.49
N GLN A 68 10.60 19.66 2.60
CA GLN A 68 10.91 18.28 2.23
C GLN A 68 10.19 17.26 3.10
N GLN A 69 10.02 17.52 4.40
CA GLN A 69 9.23 16.67 5.29
C GLN A 69 7.76 16.66 4.86
N GLU A 70 7.16 17.84 4.66
CA GLU A 70 5.77 17.98 4.22
C GLU A 70 5.52 17.27 2.88
N LEU A 71 6.44 17.40 1.91
CA LEU A 71 6.34 16.67 0.64
C LEU A 71 6.43 15.15 0.81
N ARG A 72 7.24 14.66 1.76
CA ARG A 72 7.29 13.22 2.06
C ARG A 72 5.98 12.75 2.70
N PHE A 73 5.43 13.51 3.63
CA PHE A 73 4.13 13.19 4.23
C PHE A 73 3.02 13.15 3.18
N LYS A 74 2.93 14.15 2.31
CA LYS A 74 1.94 14.18 1.21
C LYS A 74 2.06 12.98 0.27
N ARG A 75 3.29 12.67 -0.17
CA ARG A 75 3.52 11.50 -1.07
C ARG A 75 3.19 10.17 -0.39
N ASN A 76 3.40 10.07 0.92
CA ASN A 76 3.08 8.87 1.67
C ASN A 76 1.57 8.75 1.88
N SER A 77 0.87 9.85 2.19
CA SER A 77 -0.59 9.84 2.33
C SER A 77 -1.28 9.54 1.00
N GLU A 78 -0.82 10.11 -0.12
CA GLU A 78 -1.32 9.81 -1.47
C GLU A 78 -1.13 8.32 -1.81
N LEU A 79 0.01 7.73 -1.43
CA LEU A 79 0.26 6.31 -1.65
C LEU A 79 -0.67 5.45 -0.78
N ALA A 80 -0.84 5.80 0.49
CA ALA A 80 -1.72 5.07 1.41
C ALA A 80 -3.17 5.12 0.92
N GLU A 81 -3.66 6.30 0.56
CA GLU A 81 -5.00 6.51 -0.01
C GLU A 81 -5.20 5.66 -1.26
N LYS A 82 -4.25 5.73 -2.20
CA LYS A 82 -4.31 4.95 -3.43
C LYS A 82 -4.39 3.44 -3.16
N VAL A 83 -3.54 2.94 -2.27
CA VAL A 83 -3.52 1.51 -1.89
C VAL A 83 -4.84 1.11 -1.22
N MET A 84 -5.38 1.94 -0.33
CA MET A 84 -6.67 1.69 0.32
C MET A 84 -7.82 1.66 -0.68
N VAL A 85 -7.88 2.61 -1.62
CA VAL A 85 -8.90 2.63 -2.68
C VAL A 85 -8.83 1.38 -3.55
N CYS A 86 -7.63 0.99 -4.01
CA CYS A 86 -7.45 -0.23 -4.81
C CYS A 86 -7.83 -1.48 -4.01
N THR A 87 -7.51 -1.50 -2.72
CA THR A 87 -7.84 -2.61 -1.82
C THR A 87 -9.35 -2.74 -1.63
N GLU A 88 -10.04 -1.65 -1.31
CA GLU A 88 -11.50 -1.66 -1.13
C GLU A 88 -12.21 -2.04 -2.44
N ALA A 89 -11.76 -1.50 -3.57
CA ALA A 89 -12.30 -1.87 -4.86
C ALA A 89 -12.05 -3.34 -5.23
N LEU A 90 -10.92 -3.91 -4.80
CA LEU A 90 -10.61 -5.33 -4.97
C LEU A 90 -11.50 -6.21 -4.10
N ARG A 91 -11.74 -5.81 -2.84
CA ARG A 91 -12.69 -6.49 -1.95
C ARG A 91 -14.08 -6.54 -2.59
N ASP A 92 -14.58 -5.40 -3.06
CA ASP A 92 -15.87 -5.31 -3.73
C ASP A 92 -15.92 -6.17 -4.99
N ALA A 93 -14.84 -6.19 -5.79
CA ALA A 93 -14.76 -7.03 -6.98
C ALA A 93 -14.77 -8.53 -6.64
N MET A 94 -14.05 -8.95 -5.60
CA MET A 94 -14.05 -10.33 -5.11
C MET A 94 -15.44 -10.73 -4.59
N GLY A 95 -16.07 -9.89 -3.77
CA GLY A 95 -17.43 -10.13 -3.27
C GLY A 95 -18.45 -10.22 -4.42
N ARG A 96 -18.39 -9.31 -5.39
CA ARG A 96 -19.26 -9.37 -6.58
C ARG A 96 -18.99 -10.60 -7.44
N ALA A 97 -17.73 -10.99 -7.63
CA ALA A 97 -17.40 -12.20 -8.39
C ALA A 97 -17.89 -13.48 -7.70
N ARG A 98 -17.99 -13.49 -6.36
CA ARG A 98 -18.52 -14.62 -5.59
C ARG A 98 -20.04 -14.62 -5.46
N SER A 99 -20.68 -13.45 -5.47
CA SER A 99 -22.13 -13.29 -5.36
C SER A 99 -22.89 -13.21 -6.70
N ALA A 100 -22.22 -12.90 -7.82
CA ALA A 100 -22.89 -12.66 -9.11
C ALA A 100 -23.58 -13.93 -9.68
N PRO A 101 -24.92 -13.93 -9.84
CA PRO A 101 -25.63 -15.04 -10.47
C PRO A 101 -25.72 -14.86 -12.00
N ASP A 102 -25.87 -15.99 -12.71
CA ASP A 102 -26.26 -16.02 -14.13
C ASP A 102 -27.51 -16.91 -14.31
N GLU A 103 -28.27 -16.78 -15.41
CA GLU A 103 -29.60 -17.42 -15.60
C GLU A 103 -29.58 -18.97 -15.59
N TYR A 104 -28.40 -19.59 -15.48
CA TYR A 104 -28.17 -21.03 -15.40
C TYR A 104 -27.25 -21.40 -14.21
N GLU A 105 -27.64 -21.03 -12.99
CA GLU A 105 -27.09 -21.62 -11.77
C GLU A 105 -28.05 -22.69 -11.25
N MET A 106 -27.55 -23.88 -10.94
CA MET A 106 -27.90 -24.42 -9.62
C MET A 106 -26.70 -24.11 -8.70
N PHE A 107 -26.82 -24.11 -7.36
CA PHE A 107 -25.81 -24.49 -6.34
C PHE A 107 -26.53 -25.38 -5.31
N GLU A 108 -26.02 -26.57 -4.98
CA GLU A 108 -26.76 -27.61 -4.28
C GLU A 108 -25.96 -28.12 -3.09
N GLY A 109 -26.23 -27.53 -1.93
CA GLY A 109 -26.13 -28.26 -0.67
C GLY A 109 -27.20 -29.36 -0.52
N ALA A 110 -27.85 -29.82 -1.61
CA ALA A 110 -29.18 -30.43 -1.63
C ALA A 110 -29.29 -31.88 -2.17
N GLY A 111 -28.20 -32.50 -2.66
CA GLY A 111 -28.20 -33.92 -3.01
C GLY A 111 -28.21 -34.30 -4.50
N GLU A 112 -28.04 -33.35 -5.44
CA GLU A 112 -27.68 -33.39 -6.90
C GLU A 112 -28.60 -32.48 -7.75
N PRO A 113 -28.16 -31.70 -8.79
CA PRO A 113 -26.83 -31.46 -9.39
C PRO A 113 -26.50 -29.97 -9.68
N LEU A 114 -25.27 -29.65 -10.13
CA LEU A 114 -24.92 -28.30 -10.57
C LEU A 114 -24.22 -28.15 -11.91
N VAL A 115 -24.92 -27.53 -12.85
CA VAL A 115 -24.30 -27.04 -14.09
C VAL A 115 -24.24 -25.53 -14.00
N LEU A 116 -23.08 -25.01 -13.62
CA LEU A 116 -22.74 -23.62 -13.94
C LEU A 116 -22.18 -23.60 -15.35
N SER A 117 -22.87 -22.87 -16.22
CA SER A 117 -22.43 -22.68 -17.59
C SER A 117 -21.03 -22.05 -17.60
N GLU A 118 -20.26 -22.33 -18.64
CA GLU A 118 -18.98 -21.64 -18.87
C GLU A 118 -19.16 -20.11 -18.86
N ALA A 119 -20.33 -19.62 -19.29
CA ALA A 119 -20.67 -18.20 -19.29
C ALA A 119 -20.67 -17.60 -17.87
N SER A 120 -21.23 -18.30 -16.87
CA SER A 120 -21.23 -17.81 -15.47
C SER A 120 -19.81 -17.60 -14.95
N TYR A 121 -18.91 -18.57 -15.15
CA TYR A 121 -17.51 -18.44 -14.74
C TYR A 121 -16.76 -17.33 -15.48
N ARG A 122 -17.05 -17.13 -16.77
CA ARG A 122 -16.50 -16.03 -17.57
C ARG A 122 -16.98 -14.67 -17.07
N VAL A 123 -18.26 -14.53 -16.71
CA VAL A 123 -18.81 -13.28 -16.15
C VAL A 123 -18.14 -12.95 -14.82
N ARG A 124 -18.02 -13.93 -13.92
CA ARG A 124 -17.33 -13.76 -12.62
C ARG A 124 -15.86 -13.40 -12.80
N SER A 125 -15.16 -14.02 -13.76
CA SER A 125 -13.79 -13.65 -14.12
C SER A 125 -13.69 -12.22 -14.64
N ALA A 126 -14.62 -11.81 -15.51
CA ALA A 126 -14.64 -10.45 -16.05
C ALA A 126 -14.91 -9.40 -14.95
N LEU A 127 -15.78 -9.70 -13.98
CA LEU A 127 -16.03 -8.83 -12.82
C LEU A 127 -14.77 -8.67 -11.95
N LEU A 128 -14.04 -9.77 -11.74
CA LEU A 128 -12.80 -9.76 -10.97
C LEU A 128 -11.69 -8.96 -11.68
N GLU A 129 -11.64 -8.99 -13.01
CA GLU A 129 -10.60 -8.37 -13.84
C GLU A 129 -10.94 -6.96 -14.34
N HIS A 130 -12.16 -6.45 -14.12
CA HIS A 130 -12.73 -5.26 -14.78
C HIS A 130 -11.83 -4.01 -14.77
N LYS A 131 -10.92 -3.85 -13.79
CA LYS A 131 -10.03 -2.68 -13.67
C LYS A 131 -8.60 -3.01 -13.21
N ASP A 132 -8.22 -4.29 -13.22
CA ASP A 132 -6.90 -4.80 -12.84
C ASP A 132 -6.30 -4.18 -11.55
N TYR A 133 -7.15 -4.00 -10.52
CA TYR A 133 -6.72 -3.45 -9.23
C TYR A 133 -5.63 -4.29 -8.57
N ALA A 134 -5.59 -5.60 -8.85
CA ALA A 134 -4.55 -6.49 -8.37
C ALA A 134 -3.17 -6.16 -9.00
N ALA A 135 -3.09 -5.87 -10.30
CA ALA A 135 -1.84 -5.40 -10.90
C ALA A 135 -1.42 -4.05 -10.30
N GLU A 136 -2.37 -3.14 -10.10
CA GLU A 136 -2.07 -1.85 -9.47
C GLU A 136 -1.48 -2.02 -8.06
N LEU A 137 -2.12 -2.86 -7.21
CA LEU A 137 -1.60 -3.17 -5.88
C LEU A 137 -0.20 -3.79 -5.93
N ARG A 138 0.06 -4.73 -6.84
CA ARG A 138 1.39 -5.36 -7.00
C ARG A 138 2.50 -4.34 -7.24
N THR A 139 2.23 -3.29 -8.02
CA THR A 139 3.23 -2.23 -8.27
C THR A 139 3.59 -1.46 -6.99
N HIS A 140 2.70 -1.42 -6.01
CA HIS A 140 2.90 -0.67 -4.76
C HIS A 140 3.37 -1.54 -3.59
N VAL A 141 3.24 -2.87 -3.62
CA VAL A 141 3.62 -3.77 -2.52
C VAL A 141 5.02 -3.49 -1.96
N HIS A 142 6.03 -3.44 -2.83
CA HIS A 142 7.40 -3.21 -2.36
C HIS A 142 7.55 -1.80 -1.79
N ARG A 143 6.96 -0.79 -2.44
CA ARG A 143 7.04 0.60 -2.01
C ARG A 143 6.37 0.81 -0.66
N VAL A 144 5.20 0.20 -0.44
CA VAL A 144 4.51 0.18 0.84
C VAL A 144 5.37 -0.49 1.91
N GLY A 145 5.97 -1.64 1.60
CA GLY A 145 6.87 -2.33 2.54
C GLY A 145 8.09 -1.52 2.97
N VAL A 146 8.61 -0.66 2.08
CA VAL A 146 9.75 0.22 2.38
C VAL A 146 9.33 1.42 3.23
N LEU A 147 8.13 1.96 3.02
CA LEU A 147 7.66 3.19 3.65
C LEU A 147 6.96 2.95 5.00
N PHE A 148 6.11 1.93 5.06
CA PHE A 148 5.28 1.62 6.23
C PHE A 148 5.75 0.36 6.98
N GLY A 149 6.59 -0.47 6.34
CA GLY A 149 7.24 -1.60 6.98
C GLY A 149 6.73 -2.97 6.54
N ALA A 150 7.35 -4.02 7.08
CA ALA A 150 7.06 -5.41 6.72
C ALA A 150 5.59 -5.84 6.98
N PRO A 151 4.91 -5.44 8.07
CA PRO A 151 3.53 -5.88 8.32
C PRO A 151 2.55 -5.46 7.22
N TYR A 152 2.68 -4.23 6.71
CA TYR A 152 1.87 -3.73 5.60
C TYR A 152 2.10 -4.52 4.32
N ARG A 153 3.37 -4.84 4.04
CA ARG A 153 3.74 -5.65 2.89
C ARG A 153 3.10 -7.04 2.98
N SER A 154 3.24 -7.72 4.13
CA SER A 154 2.67 -9.04 4.35
C SER A 154 1.15 -9.04 4.22
N SER A 155 0.49 -8.00 4.73
CA SER A 155 -0.98 -7.85 4.63
C SER A 155 -1.43 -7.66 3.18
N LEU A 156 -0.72 -6.85 2.40
CA LEU A 156 -0.99 -6.70 0.96
C LEU A 156 -0.71 -7.98 0.18
N GLU A 157 0.38 -8.69 0.51
CA GLU A 157 0.69 -9.98 -0.09
C GLU A 157 -0.40 -11.02 0.21
N ASN A 158 -0.99 -10.99 1.42
CA ASN A 158 -2.10 -11.86 1.79
C ASN A 158 -3.37 -11.56 0.97
N VAL A 159 -3.76 -10.28 0.85
CA VAL A 159 -4.88 -9.87 0.00
C VAL A 159 -4.68 -10.31 -1.46
N LEU A 160 -3.47 -10.10 -2.00
CA LEU A 160 -3.13 -10.54 -3.35
C LEU A 160 -3.11 -12.07 -3.51
N HIS A 161 -2.77 -12.80 -2.44
CA HIS A 161 -2.82 -14.25 -2.43
C HIS A 161 -4.26 -14.76 -2.54
N LEU A 162 -5.18 -14.24 -1.72
CA LEU A 162 -6.60 -14.60 -1.77
C LEU A 162 -7.23 -14.27 -3.12
N TYR A 163 -6.89 -13.10 -3.69
CA TYR A 163 -7.27 -12.76 -5.06
C TYR A 163 -6.79 -13.81 -6.08
N GLU A 164 -5.53 -14.23 -5.99
CA GLU A 164 -4.99 -15.26 -6.89
C GLU A 164 -5.64 -16.63 -6.69
N CYS A 165 -6.03 -16.98 -5.46
CA CYS A 165 -6.80 -18.20 -5.18
C CYS A 165 -8.15 -18.17 -5.90
N LEU A 166 -8.92 -17.09 -5.76
CA LEU A 166 -10.20 -16.93 -6.45
C LEU A 166 -10.04 -16.93 -7.98
N ARG A 167 -9.06 -16.18 -8.50
CA ARG A 167 -8.77 -16.12 -9.94
C ARG A 167 -8.41 -17.49 -10.51
N ARG A 168 -7.57 -18.26 -9.80
CA ARG A 168 -7.20 -19.62 -10.20
C ARG A 168 -8.38 -20.58 -10.13
N ALA A 169 -9.23 -20.47 -9.12
CA ALA A 169 -10.43 -21.27 -9.01
C ALA A 169 -11.37 -21.01 -10.20
N LEU A 170 -11.60 -19.74 -10.56
CA LEU A 170 -12.43 -19.34 -11.71
C LEU A 170 -11.85 -19.83 -13.05
N SER A 171 -10.54 -19.67 -13.25
CA SER A 171 -9.86 -20.16 -14.44
C SER A 171 -9.94 -21.69 -14.56
N THR A 172 -9.77 -22.39 -13.44
CA THR A 172 -9.88 -23.86 -13.37
C THR A 172 -11.31 -24.31 -13.67
N ALA A 173 -12.31 -23.67 -13.09
CA ALA A 173 -13.72 -23.98 -13.32
C ALA A 173 -14.13 -23.75 -14.78
N THR A 174 -13.68 -22.64 -15.39
CA THR A 174 -13.89 -22.34 -16.81
C THR A 174 -13.25 -23.41 -17.71
N ALA A 175 -12.00 -23.78 -17.44
CA ALA A 175 -11.30 -24.78 -18.23
C ALA A 175 -11.95 -26.18 -18.14
N LYS A 176 -12.46 -26.56 -16.96
CA LYS A 176 -13.13 -27.84 -16.73
C LYS A 176 -14.50 -27.90 -17.40
N THR A 177 -15.32 -26.85 -17.27
CA THR A 177 -16.61 -26.75 -17.96
C THR A 177 -16.48 -26.73 -19.47
N THR A 178 -15.46 -26.05 -20.00
CA THR A 178 -15.14 -26.08 -21.44
C THR A 178 -14.84 -27.51 -21.91
N LYS A 179 -14.00 -28.26 -21.17
CA LYS A 179 -13.66 -29.65 -21.53
C LYS A 179 -14.87 -30.59 -21.48
N LEU A 180 -15.79 -30.37 -20.53
CA LEU A 180 -17.05 -31.10 -20.43
C LEU A 180 -17.94 -30.86 -21.66
N SER A 181 -18.08 -29.61 -22.11
CA SER A 181 -18.86 -29.25 -23.31
C SER A 181 -18.35 -29.92 -24.59
N LEU A 182 -17.06 -30.27 -24.62
CA LEU A 182 -16.41 -30.96 -25.74
C LEU A 182 -16.48 -32.49 -25.64
N SER A 183 -17.24 -33.05 -24.67
CA SER A 183 -17.41 -34.49 -24.42
C SER A 183 -16.09 -35.25 -24.18
N ARG A 184 -15.05 -34.57 -23.68
CA ARG A 184 -13.71 -35.17 -23.46
C ARG A 184 -13.51 -35.74 -22.06
N TYR A 185 -14.49 -35.61 -21.17
CA TYR A 185 -14.40 -35.94 -19.75
C TYR A 185 -15.67 -36.59 -19.23
N ASP A 186 -15.52 -37.38 -18.17
CA ASP A 186 -16.62 -37.91 -17.36
C ASP A 186 -17.31 -36.77 -16.59
N PRO A 187 -18.64 -36.56 -16.78
CA PRO A 187 -19.41 -35.53 -16.08
C PRO A 187 -19.32 -35.61 -14.55
N ASP A 188 -19.31 -36.82 -14.00
CA ASP A 188 -19.35 -37.02 -12.54
C ASP A 188 -18.02 -36.60 -11.88
N LEU A 189 -16.91 -36.87 -12.57
CA LEU A 189 -15.59 -36.44 -12.12
C LEU A 189 -15.49 -34.91 -12.10
N VAL A 190 -15.95 -34.24 -13.15
CA VAL A 190 -15.92 -32.77 -13.25
C VAL A 190 -16.82 -32.14 -12.19
N ALA A 191 -18.01 -32.71 -11.95
CA ALA A 191 -18.92 -32.24 -10.91
C ALA A 191 -18.30 -32.33 -9.51
N ASN A 192 -17.64 -33.45 -9.18
CA ASN A 192 -16.96 -33.62 -7.89
C ASN A 192 -15.80 -32.63 -7.71
N GLU A 193 -15.02 -32.37 -8.76
CA GLU A 193 -13.93 -31.40 -8.69
C GLU A 193 -14.44 -29.95 -8.57
N LEU A 194 -15.56 -29.61 -9.22
CA LEU A 194 -16.19 -28.29 -9.07
C LEU A 194 -16.81 -28.10 -7.68
N LYS A 195 -17.39 -29.15 -7.09
CA LYS A 195 -17.87 -29.14 -5.70
C LYS A 195 -16.75 -28.79 -4.71
N LEU A 196 -15.51 -29.24 -4.97
CA LEU A 196 -14.36 -28.89 -4.12
C LEU A 196 -13.93 -27.43 -4.24
N LEU A 197 -14.13 -26.80 -5.41
CA LEU A 197 -13.79 -25.40 -5.64
C LEU A 197 -14.89 -24.44 -5.19
N ALA A 198 -16.10 -24.96 -5.01
CA ALA A 198 -17.27 -24.16 -4.72
C ALA A 198 -17.17 -23.25 -3.50
N PRO A 199 -16.62 -23.67 -2.34
CA PRO A 199 -16.50 -22.78 -1.17
C PRO A 199 -15.66 -21.53 -1.47
N THR A 200 -14.65 -21.67 -2.34
CA THR A 200 -13.84 -20.52 -2.78
C THR A 200 -14.61 -19.63 -3.77
N LEU A 201 -15.37 -20.25 -4.68
CA LEU A 201 -16.01 -19.59 -5.81
C LEU A 201 -17.30 -18.86 -5.47
N PHE A 202 -18.06 -19.36 -4.51
CA PHE A 202 -19.41 -18.89 -4.21
C PHE A 202 -19.51 -18.46 -2.75
N GLU A 203 -20.33 -17.45 -2.52
CA GLU A 203 -20.87 -17.20 -1.18
C GLU A 203 -21.94 -18.26 -0.88
N PRO A 204 -22.00 -18.79 0.36
CA PRO A 204 -23.04 -19.73 0.72
C PRO A 204 -24.42 -19.08 0.62
N ILE A 205 -25.37 -19.85 0.10
CA ILE A 205 -26.77 -19.41 -0.02
C ILE A 205 -27.43 -19.35 1.36
N ASP A 206 -27.07 -20.29 2.25
CA ASP A 206 -27.54 -20.32 3.62
C ASP A 206 -26.65 -19.42 4.50
N PRO A 207 -27.20 -18.35 5.11
CA PRO A 207 -26.45 -17.48 6.00
C PRO A 207 -25.93 -18.17 7.27
N PHE A 208 -26.39 -19.38 7.58
CA PHE A 208 -25.91 -20.19 8.71
C PHE A 208 -24.76 -21.14 8.33
N GLN A 209 -24.40 -21.23 7.06
CA GLN A 209 -23.27 -22.03 6.59
C GLN A 209 -21.96 -21.23 6.70
N GLU A 210 -20.90 -21.88 7.18
CA GLU A 210 -19.57 -21.25 7.32
C GLU A 210 -19.00 -20.89 5.94
N ASP A 211 -18.61 -19.61 5.76
CA ASP A 211 -17.89 -19.11 4.58
C ASP A 211 -16.42 -18.86 4.94
N ASP A 212 -15.67 -19.94 5.19
CA ASP A 212 -14.26 -19.84 5.60
C ASP A 212 -13.43 -18.92 4.68
N PHE A 213 -13.65 -19.01 3.38
CA PHE A 213 -12.92 -18.18 2.41
C PHE A 213 -13.38 -16.72 2.45
N GLY A 214 -14.67 -16.47 2.57
CA GLY A 214 -15.21 -15.12 2.76
C GLY A 214 -14.71 -14.47 4.04
N ASP A 215 -14.65 -15.24 5.12
CA ASP A 215 -14.13 -14.81 6.42
C ASP A 215 -12.64 -14.50 6.34
N GLU A 216 -11.83 -15.34 5.69
CA GLU A 216 -10.42 -15.08 5.41
C GLU A 216 -10.23 -13.80 4.60
N VAL A 217 -11.06 -13.58 3.57
CA VAL A 217 -11.07 -12.37 2.76
C VAL A 217 -11.37 -11.15 3.61
N VAL A 218 -12.46 -11.16 4.38
CA VAL A 218 -12.83 -10.05 5.27
C VAL A 218 -11.73 -9.78 6.28
N GLN A 219 -11.18 -10.81 6.92
CA GLN A 219 -10.12 -10.68 7.90
C GLN A 219 -8.84 -10.08 7.31
N ALA A 220 -8.42 -10.51 6.12
CA ALA A 220 -7.24 -9.96 5.45
C ALA A 220 -7.41 -8.47 5.12
N PHE A 221 -8.59 -8.08 4.65
CA PHE A 221 -8.91 -6.68 4.37
C PHE A 221 -9.00 -5.84 5.65
N ASP A 222 -9.58 -6.36 6.72
CA ASP A 222 -9.68 -5.67 8.00
C ASP A 222 -8.32 -5.52 8.70
N GLN A 223 -7.45 -6.52 8.61
CA GLN A 223 -6.07 -6.41 9.08
C GLN A 223 -5.31 -5.30 8.36
N LEU A 224 -5.43 -5.21 7.03
CA LEU A 224 -4.81 -4.12 6.28
C LEU A 224 -5.37 -2.76 6.70
N ARG A 225 -6.69 -2.65 6.90
CA ARG A 225 -7.35 -1.43 7.35
C ARG A 225 -6.87 -1.01 8.74
N LEU A 226 -6.72 -1.95 9.66
CA LEU A 226 -6.21 -1.71 11.01
C LEU A 226 -4.78 -1.16 10.97
N HIS A 227 -3.93 -1.68 10.09
CA HIS A 227 -2.59 -1.14 9.90
C HIS A 227 -2.65 0.33 9.48
N PHE A 228 -3.33 0.65 8.38
CA PHE A 228 -3.41 2.03 7.90
C PHE A 228 -4.11 2.99 8.87
N ARG A 229 -5.07 2.52 9.68
CA ARG A 229 -5.76 3.36 10.69
C ARG A 229 -4.87 3.74 11.87
N ASN A 230 -3.91 2.90 12.25
CA ASN A 230 -3.07 3.15 13.42
C ASN A 230 -1.89 4.11 13.14
N ASP A 231 -1.48 4.26 11.87
CA ASP A 231 -0.33 5.07 11.48
C ASP A 231 -0.69 6.37 10.72
N LEU A 232 -1.99 6.61 10.45
CA LEU A 232 -2.54 7.86 9.92
C LEU A 232 -3.16 8.70 11.03
#